data_AF-A0A5B0RYQ2-F1
#
_entry.id   AF-A0A5B0RYQ2-F1
#
_cell.length_a   1.000
_cell.length_b   1.000
_cell.length_c   1.000
_cell.angle_alpha   90.00
_cell.angle_beta   90.00
_cell.angle_gamma   90.00
#
_symmetry.space_group_name_H-M   'P 1'
#
loop_
_entity.id
_entity.type
_entity.pdbx_description
1 polymer ?
#
loop_
_entity_poly.entity_id
_entity_poly.type
_entity_poly.pdbx_seq_one_letter_code
_entity_poly.pdbx_strand_id
1 'polypeptide(L)'
;MNLKVWAWISIIYEHIGAQVASEFDRHAKKIMIEFKADFLPQLYHPSINVIQQSDSILLENQITAFITSLWAVNLRVLECFGSKRSRMIYLQEQKNLIRWFTSFLLTCNQFTSTRPSNRGMFEPWIGSEGLSLHQKIMEAIQLNEGQAIYKVYREHLTPKALPISPKDLLINKAVVTVLGFYYKNYNPVKWDYIFEEDGEFVIKFSNFGAEWKDRPYLKYPIEYYARDLAGSLLPWKLPGQPDIMKNFANYLKSGLVKFEKWVSPLDLFALRADTAIGEIRNFKIRHNFYMEEDQDETLWAWIARLKLDGKAELHDTYKPDLTLMRTLIARKLEFAARKTFNDEAEGRRFLMVSDKQALARLERLFDLLWAINGKFLESIGAEVSGQRFRKEQKRVQFYLQFMFLEENNDESGSRLRQFLDQNRGAAPEALHQNRTSTSKSLYKTPSELIMELIFLKENKVIYQVKRTEMHRGRSATIFEMDLIMSKTIVAILGFYYKNENHEKWKLLFKHDTDMFKWLVKSSTRLYYSSMPYCNPGQTSSEMRALQLIPWAEKLEHSIKTSSQKQLISL
;
A
#
# COMPACT_ATOMS: atom_id res chain seq x y z
N MET A 1 12.20 5.33 0.70
CA MET A 1 11.89 5.63 2.12
C MET A 1 10.41 5.44 2.39
N ASN A 2 10.01 4.80 3.50
CA ASN A 2 8.64 4.40 3.84
C ASN A 2 7.70 5.61 4.06
N LEU A 3 6.53 5.67 3.42
CA LEU A 3 5.56 6.78 3.57
C LEU A 3 5.09 7.01 5.01
N LYS A 4 5.10 5.96 5.85
CA LYS A 4 4.74 6.06 7.27
C LYS A 4 5.64 7.01 8.06
N VAL A 5 6.90 7.21 7.64
CA VAL A 5 7.80 8.15 8.32
C VAL A 5 7.30 9.60 8.20
N TRP A 6 6.71 9.95 7.05
CA TRP A 6 6.17 11.29 6.83
C TRP A 6 4.89 11.52 7.63
N ALA A 7 4.08 10.47 7.82
CA ALA A 7 2.93 10.57 8.72
C ALA A 7 3.39 10.73 10.17
N TRP A 8 4.39 9.95 10.58
CA TRP A 8 4.94 9.99 11.92
C TRP A 8 5.45 11.37 12.33
N ILE A 9 6.09 12.10 11.41
CA ILE A 9 6.63 13.45 11.66
C ILE A 9 5.55 14.46 12.07
N SER A 10 4.29 14.29 11.66
CA SER A 10 3.18 15.17 12.05
C SER A 10 2.97 15.24 13.57
N ILE A 11 3.40 14.21 14.31
CA ILE A 11 3.30 14.18 15.77
C ILE A 11 4.09 15.31 16.45
N ILE A 12 5.14 15.81 15.79
CA ILE A 12 5.95 16.92 16.31
C ILE A 12 5.06 18.15 16.46
N TYR A 13 4.40 18.57 15.38
CA TYR A 13 3.56 19.76 15.42
C TYR A 13 2.38 19.60 16.38
N GLU A 14 1.75 18.43 16.45
CA GLU A 14 0.66 18.17 17.39
C GLU A 14 1.11 18.32 18.86
N HIS A 15 2.33 17.87 19.18
CA HIS A 15 2.82 17.91 20.54
C HIS A 15 3.29 19.30 20.99
N ILE A 16 4.00 20.04 20.12
CA ILE A 16 4.63 21.33 20.47
C ILE A 16 4.00 22.54 19.76
N GLY A 17 2.97 22.36 18.94
CA GLY A 17 2.46 23.36 18.00
C GLY A 17 2.03 24.67 18.65
N ALA A 18 1.33 24.63 19.78
CA ALA A 18 0.93 25.85 20.50
C ALA A 18 2.14 26.65 21.03
N GLN A 19 3.19 25.97 21.49
CA GLN A 19 4.42 26.61 21.95
C GLN A 19 5.23 27.15 20.76
N VAL A 20 5.31 26.38 19.67
CA VAL A 20 5.94 26.80 18.42
C VAL A 20 5.26 28.05 17.86
N ALA A 21 3.93 28.06 17.79
CA ALA A 21 3.18 29.18 17.23
C ALA A 21 3.42 30.48 18.01
N SER A 22 3.40 30.41 19.35
CA SER A 22 3.70 31.58 20.19
C SER A 22 5.15 32.04 20.13
N GLU A 23 6.12 31.10 20.05
CA GLU A 23 7.55 31.41 19.86
C GLU A 23 7.81 32.04 18.48
N PHE A 24 7.20 31.48 17.43
CA PHE A 24 7.27 31.98 16.06
C PHE A 24 6.67 33.38 15.95
N ASP A 25 5.49 33.60 16.53
CA ASP A 25 4.85 34.93 16.52
C ASP A 25 5.73 35.98 17.20
N ARG A 26 6.38 35.62 18.32
CA ARG A 26 7.27 36.52 19.04
C ARG A 26 8.58 36.83 18.31
N HIS A 27 9.14 35.87 17.58
CA HIS A 27 10.53 35.96 17.12
C HIS A 27 10.73 35.97 15.61
N ALA A 28 9.74 35.52 14.83
CA ALA A 28 9.81 35.36 13.38
C ALA A 28 8.66 36.02 12.61
N LYS A 29 7.60 36.52 13.29
CA LYS A 29 6.47 37.21 12.65
C LYS A 29 6.89 38.35 11.73
N LYS A 30 7.84 39.18 12.17
CA LYS A 30 8.35 40.29 11.34
C LYS A 30 8.97 39.78 10.03
N ILE A 31 9.82 38.75 10.12
CA ILE A 31 10.45 38.11 8.96
C ILE A 31 9.37 37.52 8.03
N MET A 32 8.33 36.94 8.60
CA MET A 32 7.20 36.38 7.84
C MET A 32 6.40 37.45 7.09
N ILE A 33 6.14 38.60 7.72
CA ILE A 33 5.42 39.71 7.11
C ILE A 33 6.23 40.27 5.92
N GLU A 34 7.52 40.52 6.13
CA GLU A 34 8.44 40.99 5.08
C GLU A 34 8.50 39.98 3.91
N PHE A 35 8.69 38.70 4.22
CA PHE A 35 8.72 37.65 3.21
C PHE A 35 7.42 37.57 2.40
N LYS A 36 6.24 37.60 3.05
CA LYS A 36 4.95 37.54 2.34
C LYS A 36 4.77 38.74 1.42
N ALA A 37 5.17 39.94 1.86
CA ALA A 37 5.07 41.15 1.07
C ALA A 37 5.91 41.06 -0.21
N ASP A 38 7.08 40.43 -0.17
CA ASP A 38 7.96 40.27 -1.32
C ASP A 38 7.59 39.05 -2.20
N PHE A 39 7.11 37.97 -1.59
CA PHE A 39 6.90 36.68 -2.25
C PHE A 39 5.54 36.57 -2.95
N LEU A 40 4.46 37.04 -2.31
CA LEU A 40 3.11 36.92 -2.87
C LEU A 40 2.96 37.63 -4.23
N PRO A 41 3.44 38.88 -4.43
CA PRO A 41 3.34 39.56 -5.73
C PRO A 41 4.04 38.81 -6.87
N GLN A 42 5.10 38.05 -6.59
CA GLN A 42 5.85 37.29 -7.61
C GLN A 42 5.07 36.08 -8.13
N LEU A 43 4.14 35.54 -7.33
CA LEU A 43 3.27 34.43 -7.74
C LEU A 43 2.07 34.92 -8.57
N TYR A 44 1.70 36.19 -8.45
CA TYR A 44 0.58 36.82 -9.14
C TYR A 44 1.04 37.50 -10.43
N HIS A 45 1.40 36.73 -11.47
CA HIS A 45 1.71 37.30 -12.78
C HIS A 45 0.45 37.85 -13.48
N PRO A 46 0.51 38.97 -14.26
CA PRO A 46 -0.67 39.74 -14.70
C PRO A 46 -1.52 39.10 -15.82
N SER A 47 -1.18 37.89 -16.28
CA SER A 47 -1.74 37.31 -17.50
C SER A 47 -2.87 36.30 -17.28
N ILE A 48 -3.41 36.16 -16.06
CA ILE A 48 -4.58 35.32 -15.80
C ILE A 48 -5.59 36.09 -14.96
N ASN A 49 -6.82 36.15 -15.48
CA ASN A 49 -8.00 36.84 -14.98
C ASN A 49 -8.22 36.72 -13.46
N VAL A 50 -8.67 37.84 -12.87
CA VAL A 50 -9.43 37.98 -11.62
C VAL A 50 -9.27 36.82 -10.63
N ILE A 51 -8.17 36.83 -9.89
CA ILE A 51 -8.00 35.98 -8.71
C ILE A 51 -8.95 36.52 -7.63
N GLN A 52 -9.82 35.66 -7.11
CA GLN A 52 -10.75 36.04 -6.04
C GLN A 52 -9.95 36.27 -4.74
N GLN A 53 -10.35 37.25 -3.92
CA GLN A 53 -9.69 37.53 -2.62
C GLN A 53 -9.56 36.28 -1.73
N SER A 54 -10.48 35.31 -1.87
CA SER A 54 -10.46 34.01 -1.20
C SER A 54 -9.22 33.16 -1.52
N ASP A 55 -8.75 33.18 -2.77
CA ASP A 55 -7.62 32.35 -3.21
C ASP A 55 -6.28 32.89 -2.66
N SER A 56 -6.18 34.22 -2.56
CA SER A 56 -5.01 34.87 -1.96
C SER A 56 -4.89 34.60 -0.46
N ILE A 57 -6.02 34.65 0.27
CA ILE A 57 -6.06 34.35 1.71
C ILE A 57 -5.71 32.87 1.95
N LEU A 58 -6.22 31.97 1.09
CA LEU A 58 -5.92 30.54 1.18
C LEU A 58 -4.42 30.26 1.00
N LEU A 59 -3.79 30.83 -0.03
CA LEU A 59 -2.35 30.67 -0.29
C LEU A 59 -1.51 31.22 0.86
N GLU A 60 -1.88 32.39 1.41
CA GLU A 60 -1.20 32.97 2.56
C GLU A 60 -1.23 32.03 3.79
N ASN A 61 -2.38 31.40 4.04
CA ASN A 61 -2.54 30.42 5.11
C ASN A 61 -1.69 29.17 4.86
N GLN A 62 -1.62 28.69 3.61
CA GLN A 62 -0.80 27.53 3.23
C GLN A 62 0.69 27.77 3.44
N ILE A 63 1.20 28.94 3.04
CA ILE A 63 2.59 29.36 3.28
C ILE A 63 2.87 29.44 4.79
N THR A 64 1.92 29.99 5.56
CA THR A 64 2.03 30.10 7.02
C THR A 64 2.11 28.73 7.69
N ALA A 65 1.26 27.78 7.27
CA ALA A 65 1.29 26.41 7.77
C ALA A 65 2.65 25.76 7.47
N PHE A 66 3.15 25.86 6.24
CA PHE A 66 4.44 25.30 5.83
C PHE A 66 5.61 25.82 6.69
N ILE A 67 5.71 27.14 6.86
CA ILE A 67 6.81 27.76 7.60
C ILE A 67 6.73 27.43 9.10
N THR A 68 5.52 27.34 9.66
CA THR A 68 5.33 26.94 11.06
C THR A 68 5.72 25.47 11.27
N SER A 69 5.38 24.58 10.32
CA SER A 69 5.86 23.19 10.32
C SER A 69 7.38 23.12 10.20
N LEU A 70 8.01 23.94 9.34
CA LEU A 70 9.46 24.03 9.21
C LEU A 70 10.12 24.40 10.56
N TRP A 71 9.59 25.40 11.26
CA TRP A 71 10.08 25.80 12.58
C TRP A 71 9.97 24.67 13.62
N ALA A 72 8.83 23.97 13.64
CA ALA A 72 8.58 22.87 14.57
C ALA A 72 9.53 21.67 14.34
N VAL A 73 9.70 21.27 13.08
CA VAL A 73 10.60 20.14 12.75
C VAL A 73 12.06 20.55 12.98
N ASN A 74 12.45 21.79 12.68
CA ASN A 74 13.80 22.26 12.95
C ASN A 74 14.12 22.29 14.46
N LEU A 75 13.14 22.65 15.29
CA LEU A 75 13.30 22.56 16.75
C LEU A 75 13.71 21.15 17.15
N ARG A 76 13.01 20.13 16.62
CA ARG A 76 13.33 18.74 16.89
C ARG A 76 14.75 18.38 16.45
N VAL A 77 15.18 18.85 15.29
CA VAL A 77 16.55 18.64 14.79
C VAL A 77 17.58 19.29 15.71
N LEU A 78 17.36 20.53 16.15
CA LEU A 78 18.26 21.25 17.05
C LEU A 78 18.38 20.57 18.43
N GLU A 79 17.30 19.95 18.92
CA GLU A 79 17.35 19.13 20.13
C GLU A 79 18.20 17.87 19.93
N CYS A 80 18.08 17.20 18.77
CA CYS A 80 18.97 16.10 18.40
C CYS A 80 20.44 16.55 18.29
N PHE A 81 20.70 17.83 18.05
CA PHE A 81 22.04 18.44 18.04
C PHE A 81 22.54 18.88 19.42
N GLY A 82 21.79 18.55 20.48
CA GLY A 82 22.15 18.84 21.87
C GLY A 82 21.79 20.26 22.32
N SER A 83 20.91 20.96 21.60
CA SER A 83 20.42 22.27 22.00
C SER A 83 19.21 22.18 22.92
N LYS A 84 19.16 23.06 23.92
CA LYS A 84 17.96 23.28 24.75
C LYS A 84 17.28 24.56 24.29
N ARG A 85 15.95 24.60 24.29
CA ARG A 85 15.16 25.79 23.90
C ARG A 85 15.51 27.06 24.70
N SER A 86 15.99 26.90 25.94
CA SER A 86 16.45 28.01 26.79
C SER A 86 17.81 28.61 26.39
N ARG A 87 18.60 27.94 25.53
CA ARG A 87 19.91 28.45 25.11
C ARG A 87 19.74 29.47 23.99
N MET A 88 20.47 30.59 24.07
CA MET A 88 20.46 31.61 23.02
C MET A 88 20.80 31.07 21.63
N ILE A 89 21.69 30.07 21.56
CA ILE A 89 22.10 29.46 20.29
C ILE A 89 20.93 28.76 19.57
N TYR A 90 19.96 28.19 20.31
CA TYR A 90 18.76 27.58 19.71
C TYR A 90 17.98 28.59 18.87
N LEU A 91 17.66 29.74 19.46
CA LEU A 91 16.86 30.76 18.80
C LEU A 91 17.62 31.40 17.63
N GLN A 92 18.94 31.51 17.75
CA GLN A 92 19.78 32.01 16.66
C GLN A 92 19.75 31.06 15.45
N GLU A 93 19.89 29.76 15.66
CA GLU A 93 19.83 28.76 14.58
C GLU A 93 18.43 28.70 13.93
N GLN A 94 17.35 28.82 14.71
CA GLN A 94 15.99 28.94 14.15
C GLN A 94 15.84 30.16 13.24
N LYS A 95 16.31 31.33 13.67
CA LYS A 95 16.25 32.57 12.87
C LYS A 95 17.13 32.48 11.62
N ASN A 96 18.30 31.84 11.72
CA ASN A 96 19.18 31.64 10.57
C ASN A 96 18.49 30.79 9.50
N LEU A 97 17.86 29.68 9.90
CA LEU A 97 17.12 28.83 8.98
C LEU A 97 16.00 29.59 8.27
N ILE A 98 15.14 30.32 9.00
CA ILE A 98 14.02 31.03 8.37
C ILE A 98 14.50 32.11 7.40
N ARG A 99 15.52 32.89 7.77
CA ARG A 99 16.09 33.90 6.86
C ARG A 99 16.69 33.28 5.61
N TRP A 100 17.40 32.15 5.77
CA TRP A 100 17.92 31.42 4.63
C TRP A 100 16.78 30.89 3.75
N PHE A 101 15.73 30.31 4.34
CA PHE A 101 14.58 29.78 3.61
C PHE A 101 13.83 30.85 2.83
N THR A 102 13.60 32.03 3.44
CA THR A 102 12.96 33.16 2.76
C THR A 102 13.80 33.65 1.59
N SER A 103 15.12 33.77 1.78
CA SER A 103 16.05 34.15 0.71
C SER A 103 16.02 33.13 -0.42
N PHE A 104 16.14 31.84 -0.10
CA PHE A 104 16.09 30.73 -1.05
C PHE A 104 14.82 30.75 -1.92
N LEU A 105 13.65 30.91 -1.31
CA LEU A 105 12.38 30.94 -2.05
C LEU A 105 12.25 32.18 -2.94
N LEU A 106 12.61 33.37 -2.44
CA LEU A 106 12.58 34.61 -3.23
C LEU A 106 13.52 34.51 -4.44
N THR A 107 14.73 34.02 -4.22
CA THR A 107 15.71 33.83 -5.28
C THR A 107 15.22 32.82 -6.32
N CYS A 108 14.67 31.68 -5.92
CA CYS A 108 14.12 30.70 -6.86
C CYS A 108 12.97 31.25 -7.71
N ASN A 109 12.08 32.07 -7.11
CA ASN A 109 10.95 32.65 -7.84
C ASN A 109 11.34 33.74 -8.85
N GLN A 110 12.35 34.55 -8.52
CA GLN A 110 12.92 35.50 -9.49
C GLN A 110 13.47 34.76 -10.74
N PHE A 111 14.03 33.56 -10.53
CA PHE A 111 14.56 32.74 -11.62
C PHE A 111 13.48 32.02 -12.44
N THR A 112 12.41 31.54 -11.82
CA THR A 112 11.28 30.94 -12.56
C THR A 112 10.54 31.97 -13.42
N SER A 113 10.61 33.25 -13.05
CA SER A 113 9.92 34.37 -13.71
C SER A 113 10.75 35.04 -14.82
N THR A 114 12.05 34.76 -14.95
CA THR A 114 12.96 35.37 -15.94
C THR A 114 13.12 34.52 -17.20
N ARG A 115 13.29 35.18 -18.37
CA ARG A 115 13.41 34.53 -19.70
C ARG A 115 14.63 33.58 -19.78
N PRO A 116 14.54 32.50 -20.58
CA PRO A 116 15.54 31.42 -20.64
C PRO A 116 16.98 31.85 -21.02
N SER A 117 17.19 33.06 -21.54
CA SER A 117 18.49 33.58 -21.95
C SER A 117 19.43 33.99 -20.80
N ASN A 118 18.95 34.09 -19.55
CA ASN A 118 19.78 34.43 -18.38
C ASN A 118 20.13 33.23 -17.47
N ARG A 119 19.87 31.99 -17.92
CA ARG A 119 20.18 30.74 -17.18
C ARG A 119 21.68 30.54 -16.89
N GLY A 120 22.58 31.35 -17.44
CA GLY A 120 24.03 31.25 -17.24
C GLY A 120 24.53 31.79 -15.89
N MET A 121 23.71 32.49 -15.11
CA MET A 121 24.05 33.00 -13.76
C MET A 121 23.37 32.19 -12.66
N PHE A 122 23.59 30.86 -12.62
CA PHE A 122 23.23 30.10 -11.42
C PHE A 122 24.01 30.66 -10.24
N GLU A 123 23.34 31.09 -9.17
CA GLU A 123 24.03 31.14 -7.87
C GLU A 123 24.55 29.72 -7.59
N PRO A 124 25.87 29.52 -7.42
CA PRO A 124 26.47 28.18 -7.43
C PRO A 124 25.89 27.20 -6.41
N TRP A 125 25.26 27.72 -5.34
CA TRP A 125 24.72 26.95 -4.23
C TRP A 125 23.26 26.48 -4.40
N ILE A 126 22.50 27.03 -5.37
CA ILE A 126 21.13 26.54 -5.65
C ILE A 126 21.21 25.32 -6.57
N GLY A 127 21.90 25.44 -7.70
CA GLY A 127 22.05 24.36 -8.67
C GLY A 127 20.73 23.72 -9.15
N SER A 128 20.80 22.54 -9.77
CA SER A 128 19.62 21.78 -10.19
C SER A 128 18.84 21.18 -9.02
N GLU A 129 19.53 20.83 -7.94
CA GLU A 129 18.94 20.25 -6.74
C GLU A 129 18.05 21.25 -6.00
N GLY A 130 18.49 22.51 -5.89
CA GLY A 130 17.70 23.60 -5.31
C GLY A 130 16.44 23.91 -6.11
N LEU A 131 16.49 23.90 -7.44
CA LEU A 131 15.28 24.06 -8.26
C LEU A 131 14.29 22.90 -8.10
N SER A 132 14.79 21.65 -8.00
CA SER A 132 13.95 20.50 -7.68
C SER A 132 13.31 20.62 -6.30
N LEU A 133 14.06 21.13 -5.31
CA LEU A 133 13.54 21.42 -3.97
C LEU A 133 12.47 22.50 -3.99
N HIS A 134 12.69 23.60 -4.72
CA HIS A 134 11.71 24.66 -4.91
C HIS A 134 10.39 24.11 -5.46
N GLN A 135 10.44 23.30 -6.52
CA GLN A 135 9.25 22.65 -7.08
C GLN A 135 8.51 21.80 -6.02
N LYS A 136 9.22 20.98 -5.25
CA LYS A 136 8.61 20.15 -4.19
C LYS A 136 7.95 20.98 -3.09
N ILE A 137 8.52 22.15 -2.75
CA ILE A 137 7.93 23.09 -1.79
C ILE A 137 6.63 23.65 -2.35
N MET A 138 6.65 24.14 -3.60
CA MET A 138 5.47 24.71 -4.25
C MET A 138 4.35 23.68 -4.42
N GLU A 139 4.68 22.44 -4.82
CA GLU A 139 3.73 21.33 -4.88
C GLU A 139 3.10 21.04 -3.52
N ALA A 140 3.86 21.08 -2.42
CA ALA A 140 3.34 20.85 -1.08
C ALA A 140 2.45 21.99 -0.57
N ILE A 141 2.80 23.25 -0.87
CA ILE A 141 2.03 24.44 -0.49
C ILE A 141 0.69 24.45 -1.24
N GLN A 142 0.71 24.25 -2.56
CA GLN A 142 -0.45 24.38 -3.44
C GLN A 142 -1.39 23.17 -3.43
N LEU A 143 -0.99 22.04 -2.81
CA LEU A 143 -1.87 20.88 -2.75
C LEU A 143 -3.14 21.19 -1.95
N ASN A 144 -4.29 20.97 -2.59
CA ASN A 144 -5.58 21.05 -1.92
C ASN A 144 -5.69 20.00 -0.80
N GLU A 145 -6.41 20.34 0.26
CA GLU A 145 -6.64 19.42 1.37
C GLU A 145 -7.37 18.17 0.87
N GLY A 146 -6.71 17.03 1.03
CA GLY A 146 -7.26 15.72 0.74
C GLY A 146 -7.74 15.02 2.01
N GLN A 147 -8.55 13.97 1.84
CA GLN A 147 -8.96 13.13 2.97
C GLN A 147 -7.76 12.47 3.65
N ALA A 148 -7.84 12.34 4.98
CA ALA A 148 -6.80 11.69 5.77
C ALA A 148 -6.60 10.21 5.38
N ILE A 149 -5.34 9.81 5.25
CA ILE A 149 -4.90 8.48 4.80
C ILE A 149 -4.08 7.71 5.85
N TYR A 150 -3.55 8.38 6.87
CA TYR A 150 -2.93 7.75 8.05
C TYR A 150 -3.55 8.27 9.34
N LYS A 151 -3.62 7.44 10.38
CA LYS A 151 -3.80 7.88 11.76
C LYS A 151 -2.51 7.66 12.53
N VAL A 152 -2.08 8.69 13.24
CA VAL A 152 -0.92 8.62 14.12
C VAL A 152 -1.42 8.73 15.54
N TYR A 153 -1.11 7.73 16.35
CA TYR A 153 -1.44 7.76 17.76
C TYR A 153 -0.28 7.25 18.58
N ARG A 154 0.05 8.03 19.59
CA ARG A 154 0.94 7.58 20.64
C ARG A 154 0.54 8.20 21.96
N GLU A 155 0.41 7.32 22.95
CA GLU A 155 0.12 7.69 24.33
C GLU A 155 1.11 8.74 24.84
N HIS A 156 0.61 9.71 25.61
CA HIS A 156 1.33 10.88 26.15
C HIS A 156 1.82 11.92 25.13
N LEU A 157 1.84 11.62 23.83
CA LEU A 157 2.30 12.57 22.80
C LEU A 157 1.16 13.26 22.11
N THR A 158 0.15 12.48 21.75
CA THR A 158 -1.07 12.94 21.10
C THR A 158 -2.24 12.62 22.03
N PRO A 159 -3.08 13.59 22.39
CA PRO A 159 -4.24 13.34 23.25
C PRO A 159 -5.27 12.43 22.57
N LYS A 160 -5.32 12.43 21.23
CA LYS A 160 -6.19 11.59 20.40
C LYS A 160 -5.44 11.16 19.14
N ALA A 161 -5.96 10.16 18.43
CA ALA A 161 -5.39 9.74 17.15
C ALA A 161 -5.49 10.89 16.14
N LEU A 162 -4.33 11.32 15.62
CA LEU A 162 -4.20 12.43 14.69
C LEU A 162 -4.42 11.93 13.24
N PRO A 163 -5.44 12.43 12.53
CA PRO A 163 -5.63 12.12 11.11
C PRO A 163 -4.62 12.89 10.25
N ILE A 164 -3.98 12.19 9.31
CA ILE A 164 -2.93 12.72 8.43
C ILE A 164 -3.36 12.61 6.97
N SER A 165 -3.45 13.74 6.29
CA SER A 165 -3.77 13.87 4.87
C SER A 165 -2.56 13.68 3.95
N PRO A 166 -2.78 13.45 2.63
CA PRO A 166 -1.71 13.48 1.63
C PRO A 166 -0.94 14.81 1.63
N LYS A 167 -1.62 15.91 1.95
CA LYS A 167 -1.01 17.24 2.09
C LYS A 167 -0.01 17.26 3.24
N ASP A 168 -0.38 16.74 4.40
CA ASP A 168 0.51 16.65 5.56
C ASP A 168 1.77 15.83 5.26
N LEU A 169 1.62 14.72 4.51
CA LEU A 169 2.78 13.91 4.09
C LEU A 169 3.72 14.70 3.18
N LEU A 170 3.17 15.45 2.22
CA LEU A 170 3.95 16.25 1.29
C LEU A 170 4.62 17.43 1.99
N ILE A 171 3.92 18.13 2.89
CA ILE A 171 4.51 19.18 3.73
C ILE A 171 5.66 18.62 4.55
N ASN A 172 5.46 17.52 5.28
CA ASN A 172 6.51 16.93 6.11
C ASN A 172 7.72 16.48 5.27
N LYS A 173 7.48 15.86 4.12
CA LYS A 173 8.55 15.44 3.21
C LYS A 173 9.32 16.64 2.67
N ALA A 174 8.63 17.70 2.24
CA ALA A 174 9.25 18.92 1.73
C ALA A 174 10.04 19.64 2.82
N VAL A 175 9.46 19.84 4.01
CA VAL A 175 10.12 20.44 5.18
C VAL A 175 11.41 19.71 5.55
N VAL A 176 11.37 18.39 5.61
CA VAL A 176 12.58 17.60 5.94
C VAL A 176 13.63 17.68 4.85
N THR A 177 13.20 17.73 3.58
CA THR A 177 14.12 17.93 2.46
C THR A 177 14.77 19.31 2.52
N VAL A 178 14.03 20.35 2.89
CA VAL A 178 14.55 21.72 3.14
C VAL A 178 15.61 21.70 4.25
N LEU A 179 15.32 21.05 5.37
CA LEU A 179 16.27 20.96 6.49
C LEU A 179 17.53 20.20 6.10
N GLY A 180 17.39 19.07 5.40
CA GLY A 180 18.53 18.31 4.91
C GLY A 180 19.38 19.13 3.96
N PHE A 181 18.76 19.81 3.00
CA PHE A 181 19.45 20.69 2.06
C PHE A 181 20.17 21.84 2.77
N TYR A 182 19.53 22.51 3.73
CA TYR A 182 20.12 23.58 4.52
C TYR A 182 21.36 23.09 5.29
N TYR A 183 21.20 22.07 6.13
CA TYR A 183 22.28 21.62 7.00
C TYR A 183 23.45 21.01 6.21
N LYS A 184 23.17 20.25 5.15
CA LYS A 184 24.19 19.68 4.27
C LYS A 184 25.01 20.75 3.55
N ASN A 185 24.36 21.75 2.95
CA ASN A 185 25.08 22.79 2.21
C ASN A 185 25.85 23.76 3.11
N TYR A 186 25.37 24.02 4.33
CA TYR A 186 26.10 24.90 5.26
C TYR A 186 27.33 24.25 5.89
N ASN A 187 27.34 22.93 6.07
CA ASN A 187 28.50 22.23 6.63
C ASN A 187 28.56 20.77 6.13
N PRO A 188 29.02 20.54 4.88
CA PRO A 188 29.01 19.21 4.28
C PRO A 188 29.91 18.23 5.04
N VAL A 189 31.06 18.70 5.54
CA VAL A 189 32.00 17.86 6.32
C VAL A 189 31.35 17.33 7.59
N LYS A 190 30.65 18.20 8.34
CA LYS A 190 29.93 17.79 9.55
C LYS A 190 28.73 16.90 9.22
N TRP A 191 28.04 17.19 8.12
CA TRP A 191 26.92 16.38 7.64
C TRP A 191 27.36 14.94 7.31
N ASP A 192 28.35 14.80 6.43
CA ASP A 192 28.85 13.51 5.95
C ASP A 192 29.39 12.65 7.10
N TYR A 193 30.08 13.28 8.06
CA TYR A 193 30.60 12.57 9.24
C TYR A 193 29.48 12.00 10.14
N ILE A 194 28.36 12.72 10.30
CA ILE A 194 27.31 12.36 11.26
C ILE A 194 26.25 11.46 10.62
N PHE A 195 25.92 11.71 9.36
CA PHE A 195 24.79 11.07 8.68
C PHE A 195 25.23 10.03 7.66
N GLU A 196 26.39 10.19 7.01
CA GLU A 196 26.87 9.36 5.89
C GLU A 196 25.93 9.45 4.66
N GLU A 197 24.62 9.25 4.83
CA GLU A 197 23.58 9.35 3.81
C GLU A 197 22.39 10.22 4.25
N ASP A 198 21.69 10.83 3.29
CA ASP A 198 20.54 11.71 3.56
C ASP A 198 19.35 10.98 4.24
N GLY A 199 19.21 9.66 4.03
CA GLY A 199 18.17 8.85 4.67
C GLY A 199 18.35 8.70 6.18
N GLU A 200 19.61 8.65 6.64
CA GLU A 200 19.97 8.54 8.05
C GLU A 200 19.55 9.78 8.83
N PHE A 201 19.68 10.97 8.24
CA PHE A 201 19.19 12.21 8.85
C PHE A 201 17.72 12.08 9.26
N VAL A 202 16.88 11.57 8.36
CA VAL A 202 15.44 11.47 8.61
C VAL A 202 15.11 10.44 9.68
N ILE A 203 15.78 9.29 9.66
CA ILE A 203 15.59 8.24 10.66
C ILE A 203 15.99 8.75 12.06
N LYS A 204 17.09 9.50 12.15
CA LYS A 204 17.69 9.95 13.39
C LYS A 204 16.84 10.98 14.14
N PHE A 205 16.32 12.03 13.49
CA PHE A 205 15.49 13.02 14.21
C PHE A 205 14.06 12.52 14.46
N SER A 206 13.55 11.62 13.61
CA SER A 206 12.21 11.02 13.76
C SER A 206 12.14 9.97 14.87
N ASN A 207 13.28 9.62 15.47
CA ASN A 207 13.34 8.78 16.65
C ASN A 207 12.89 9.57 17.90
N PHE A 208 11.63 9.39 18.32
CA PHE A 208 11.04 10.11 19.46
C PHE A 208 11.16 9.37 20.81
N GLY A 209 11.97 8.30 20.94
CA GLY A 209 12.20 7.60 22.22
C GLY A 209 10.95 6.93 22.80
N ALA A 210 10.92 6.59 24.11
CA ALA A 210 9.80 5.96 24.85
C ALA A 210 8.84 6.96 25.52
N GLU A 211 9.34 8.15 25.86
CA GLU A 211 8.62 9.18 26.58
C GLU A 211 8.96 10.52 25.91
N TRP A 212 7.98 11.17 25.31
CA TRP A 212 8.14 12.55 24.86
C TRP A 212 7.24 13.44 25.72
N LYS A 213 7.54 13.36 27.02
CA LYS A 213 7.33 14.35 28.09
C LYS A 213 8.17 14.03 29.34
N ASP A 214 8.47 12.75 29.59
CA ASP A 214 9.51 12.32 30.51
C ASP A 214 10.72 11.81 29.72
N ARG A 215 11.91 11.92 30.26
CA ARG A 215 13.12 11.52 29.56
C ARG A 215 13.32 10.04 29.80
N PRO A 216 14.00 9.29 28.92
CA PRO A 216 14.61 8.07 29.38
C PRO A 216 15.52 8.41 30.58
N TYR A 217 15.12 7.92 31.74
CA TYR A 217 15.93 6.96 32.49
C TYR A 217 16.67 6.04 31.50
N LEU A 218 17.67 6.59 30.83
CA LEU A 218 18.93 5.90 30.76
C LEU A 218 19.43 5.92 32.21
N LYS A 219 20.04 4.83 32.66
CA LYS A 219 20.79 4.77 33.92
C LYS A 219 21.80 5.94 34.08
N TYR A 220 22.04 6.69 33.00
CA TYR A 220 22.75 7.95 32.91
C TYR A 220 21.97 8.97 32.05
N PRO A 221 21.50 10.10 32.60
CA PRO A 221 20.82 11.16 31.85
C PRO A 221 21.61 11.61 30.61
N ILE A 222 20.93 12.21 29.62
CA ILE A 222 21.60 13.09 28.62
C ILE A 222 22.48 14.11 29.34
N GLU A 223 22.15 14.48 30.57
CA GLU A 223 22.98 15.34 31.41
C GLU A 223 24.28 14.69 31.89
N TYR A 224 24.45 13.37 31.83
CA TYR A 224 25.72 12.69 32.14
C TYR A 224 26.64 12.61 30.91
N TYR A 225 26.09 12.48 29.69
CA TYR A 225 26.87 12.56 28.44
C TYR A 225 27.06 14.01 27.95
N ALA A 226 26.11 14.90 28.21
CA ALA A 226 26.12 16.29 27.77
C ALA A 226 26.55 17.29 28.85
N ARG A 227 26.76 16.89 30.13
CA ARG A 227 27.51 17.74 31.05
C ARG A 227 29.01 17.72 30.74
N ASP A 228 29.61 16.58 30.38
CA ASP A 228 31.08 16.48 30.26
C ASP A 228 31.67 15.71 29.06
N LEU A 229 30.91 14.99 28.22
CA LEU A 229 31.51 14.13 27.17
C LEU A 229 31.14 14.45 25.70
N ALA A 230 30.00 15.06 25.39
CA ALA A 230 29.53 15.19 24.00
C ALA A 230 29.47 16.62 23.45
N GLY A 231 29.53 17.69 24.25
CA GLY A 231 29.42 19.07 23.74
C GLY A 231 28.13 19.36 22.95
N SER A 232 28.08 20.47 22.19
CA SER A 232 26.99 20.79 21.26
C SER A 232 27.51 20.78 19.83
N LEU A 233 26.73 20.26 18.87
CA LEU A 233 27.05 20.38 17.44
C LEU A 233 26.85 21.81 16.92
N LEU A 234 26.28 22.69 17.74
CA LEU A 234 25.99 24.08 17.44
C LEU A 234 27.11 25.00 17.91
N PRO A 235 27.36 26.12 17.21
CA PRO A 235 26.69 26.56 15.97
C PRO A 235 26.96 25.62 14.78
N TRP A 236 25.93 25.33 13.97
CA TRP A 236 26.07 24.31 12.91
C TRP A 236 27.13 24.69 11.88
N LYS A 237 27.22 25.98 11.57
CA LYS A 237 28.18 26.57 10.63
C LYS A 237 29.66 26.39 11.01
N LEU A 238 29.98 26.17 12.29
CA LEU A 238 31.36 26.05 12.73
C LEU A 238 31.86 24.60 12.52
N PRO A 239 33.17 24.39 12.28
CA PRO A 239 33.74 23.05 12.22
C PRO A 239 33.40 22.26 13.50
N GLY A 240 33.02 21.00 13.34
CA GLY A 240 32.78 20.12 14.49
C GLY A 240 34.10 19.61 15.07
N GLN A 241 34.18 19.48 16.39
CA GLN A 241 35.32 18.79 17.01
C GLN A 241 35.18 17.28 16.77
N PRO A 242 36.23 16.56 16.33
CA PRO A 242 36.15 15.14 15.98
C PRO A 242 35.56 14.26 17.09
N ASP A 243 35.95 14.50 18.35
CA ASP A 243 35.46 13.73 19.50
C ASP A 243 33.97 13.93 19.75
N ILE A 244 33.52 15.19 19.67
CA ILE A 244 32.10 15.56 19.75
C ILE A 244 31.32 14.88 18.63
N MET A 245 31.78 15.00 17.39
CA MET A 245 31.09 14.42 16.23
C MET A 245 31.02 12.89 16.32
N LYS A 246 32.09 12.23 16.79
CA LYS A 246 32.14 10.77 17.01
C LYS A 246 31.13 10.33 18.06
N ASN A 247 31.05 11.05 19.18
CA ASN A 247 30.10 10.77 20.26
C ASN A 247 28.65 10.94 19.78
N PHE A 248 28.37 11.98 19.00
CA PHE A 248 27.06 12.18 18.38
C PHE A 248 26.71 11.10 17.35
N ALA A 249 27.63 10.74 16.47
CA ALA A 249 27.42 9.67 15.48
C ALA A 249 27.09 8.33 16.17
N ASN A 250 27.79 8.00 17.26
CA ASN A 250 27.52 6.80 18.05
C ASN A 250 26.18 6.86 18.78
N TYR A 251 25.84 8.00 19.37
CA TYR A 251 24.54 8.22 20.01
C TYR A 251 23.38 7.99 19.02
N LEU A 252 23.49 8.54 17.81
CA LEU A 252 22.49 8.41 16.76
C LEU A 252 22.40 6.99 16.18
N LYS A 253 23.43 6.14 16.35
CA LYS A 253 23.40 4.71 16.01
C LYS A 253 22.65 3.85 17.05
N SER A 254 22.36 4.39 18.24
CA SER A 254 21.71 3.64 19.32
C SER A 254 20.16 3.69 19.22
N GLY A 255 19.54 2.51 19.05
CA GLY A 255 18.11 2.27 19.27
C GLY A 255 17.14 2.96 18.30
N LEU A 256 16.91 2.37 17.11
CA LEU A 256 15.87 2.82 16.19
C LEU A 256 14.47 2.46 16.71
N VAL A 257 13.65 3.48 17.01
CA VAL A 257 12.23 3.26 17.33
C VAL A 257 11.49 2.84 16.07
N LYS A 258 10.83 1.67 16.13
CA LYS A 258 9.88 1.18 15.13
C LYS A 258 8.63 2.05 15.11
N PHE A 259 8.68 3.22 14.48
CA PHE A 259 7.57 4.17 14.39
C PHE A 259 6.34 3.57 13.68
N GLU A 260 6.51 2.50 12.91
CA GLU A 260 5.44 1.81 12.19
C GLU A 260 4.34 1.27 13.11
N LYS A 261 4.62 1.06 14.40
CA LYS A 261 3.62 0.64 15.39
C LYS A 261 2.67 1.77 15.82
N TRP A 262 3.09 3.03 15.64
CA TRP A 262 2.32 4.23 16.00
C TRP A 262 1.64 4.89 14.81
N VAL A 263 2.01 4.47 13.60
CA VAL A 263 1.39 4.90 12.35
C VAL A 263 0.58 3.75 11.78
N SER A 264 -0.73 3.88 11.89
CA SER A 264 -1.64 2.98 11.18
C SER A 264 -2.22 3.72 9.98
N PRO A 265 -2.47 3.04 8.85
CA PRO A 265 -3.34 3.62 7.82
C PRO A 265 -4.64 4.06 8.49
N LEU A 266 -5.09 5.27 8.19
CA LEU A 266 -6.43 5.69 8.57
C LEU A 266 -7.33 4.70 7.86
N ASP A 267 -8.33 4.19 8.57
CA ASP A 267 -9.25 3.25 7.98
C ASP A 267 -10.14 4.02 6.99
N LEU A 268 -9.56 4.32 5.83
CA LEU A 268 -10.24 4.85 4.66
C LEU A 268 -11.40 3.93 4.28
N PHE A 269 -11.46 2.70 4.80
CA PHE A 269 -12.55 1.75 4.64
C PHE A 269 -13.66 1.87 5.68
N ALA A 270 -13.56 2.72 6.72
CA ALA A 270 -14.74 3.07 7.51
C ALA A 270 -15.57 4.16 6.79
N LEU A 271 -14.91 5.13 6.14
CA LEU A 271 -15.60 6.11 5.27
C LEU A 271 -15.88 5.55 3.86
N ARG A 272 -14.99 4.72 3.30
CA ARG A 272 -15.28 3.89 2.13
C ARG A 272 -16.03 2.62 2.53
N ALA A 273 -16.47 2.39 3.77
CA ALA A 273 -17.36 1.25 4.02
C ALA A 273 -18.60 1.49 3.19
N ASP A 274 -19.17 2.70 3.21
CA ASP A 274 -20.37 3.00 2.45
C ASP A 274 -20.12 2.99 0.93
N THR A 275 -18.98 3.53 0.46
CA THR A 275 -18.62 3.52 -0.97
C THR A 275 -18.19 2.14 -1.47
N ALA A 276 -17.39 1.40 -0.69
CA ALA A 276 -16.93 0.05 -1.02
C ALA A 276 -18.05 -0.97 -0.81
N ILE A 277 -18.90 -0.88 0.22
CA ILE A 277 -20.14 -1.65 0.34
C ILE A 277 -21.04 -1.33 -0.86
N GLY A 278 -21.13 -0.06 -1.28
CA GLY A 278 -21.77 0.32 -2.54
C GLY A 278 -21.18 -0.39 -3.76
N GLU A 279 -19.86 -0.32 -3.95
CA GLU A 279 -19.14 -0.99 -5.05
C GLU A 279 -19.25 -2.53 -4.98
N ILE A 280 -19.20 -3.11 -3.78
CA ILE A 280 -19.35 -4.54 -3.49
C ILE A 280 -20.78 -4.98 -3.82
N ARG A 281 -21.81 -4.21 -3.43
CA ARG A 281 -23.23 -4.51 -3.74
C ARG A 281 -23.59 -4.34 -5.21
N ASN A 282 -22.70 -3.79 -6.05
CA ASN A 282 -22.94 -3.63 -7.48
C ASN A 282 -22.72 -4.91 -8.29
N PHE A 283 -22.09 -5.94 -7.74
CA PHE A 283 -21.93 -7.22 -8.42
C PHE A 283 -23.27 -7.95 -8.59
N LYS A 284 -23.44 -8.60 -9.74
CA LYS A 284 -24.63 -9.38 -10.05
C LYS A 284 -24.22 -10.73 -10.61
N ILE A 285 -24.65 -11.80 -9.94
CA ILE A 285 -24.42 -13.17 -10.41
C ILE A 285 -25.63 -13.57 -11.25
N ARG A 286 -25.39 -13.80 -12.53
CA ARG A 286 -26.39 -14.20 -13.54
C ARG A 286 -26.05 -15.54 -14.19
N HIS A 287 -24.78 -15.91 -14.16
CA HIS A 287 -24.25 -17.10 -14.78
C HIS A 287 -23.56 -17.94 -13.72
N ASN A 288 -23.96 -19.20 -13.63
CA ASN A 288 -23.26 -20.16 -12.79
C ASN A 288 -21.90 -20.53 -13.43
N PHE A 289 -20.89 -20.81 -12.61
CA PHE A 289 -19.62 -21.34 -13.06
C PHE A 289 -19.52 -22.79 -12.58
N TYR A 290 -19.47 -23.73 -13.51
CA TYR A 290 -19.44 -25.16 -13.20
C TYR A 290 -18.02 -25.68 -13.21
N MET A 291 -17.62 -26.30 -12.10
CA MET A 291 -16.42 -27.11 -12.03
C MET A 291 -16.78 -28.59 -12.09
N GLU A 292 -16.09 -29.34 -12.92
CA GLU A 292 -16.16 -30.79 -12.91
C GLU A 292 -15.38 -31.33 -11.70
N GLU A 293 -16.05 -32.00 -10.77
CA GLU A 293 -15.39 -32.64 -9.61
C GLU A 293 -14.61 -33.91 -10.01
N ASP A 294 -14.91 -34.50 -11.17
CA ASP A 294 -14.27 -35.72 -11.69
C ASP A 294 -12.95 -35.46 -12.44
N GLN A 295 -12.43 -34.24 -12.37
CA GLN A 295 -11.13 -33.91 -12.95
C GLN A 295 -10.02 -34.61 -12.15
N ASP A 296 -9.00 -35.11 -12.86
CA ASP A 296 -7.83 -35.72 -12.23
C ASP A 296 -7.22 -34.77 -11.19
N GLU A 297 -7.14 -35.23 -9.93
CA GLU A 297 -6.62 -34.45 -8.81
C GLU A 297 -5.19 -33.96 -9.05
N THR A 298 -4.44 -34.61 -9.94
CA THR A 298 -3.10 -34.16 -10.35
C THR A 298 -3.12 -32.80 -11.08
N LEU A 299 -4.20 -32.46 -11.80
CA LEU A 299 -4.36 -31.16 -12.46
C LEU A 299 -4.50 -30.02 -11.45
N TRP A 300 -5.17 -30.27 -10.33
CA TRP A 300 -5.26 -29.33 -9.22
C TRP A 300 -3.89 -29.10 -8.57
N ALA A 301 -3.06 -30.15 -8.49
CA ALA A 301 -1.70 -30.02 -8.00
C ALA A 301 -0.84 -29.10 -8.89
N TRP A 302 -1.07 -29.10 -10.21
CA TRP A 302 -0.42 -28.15 -11.11
C TRP A 302 -0.80 -26.70 -10.80
N ILE A 303 -2.06 -26.40 -10.52
CA ILE A 303 -2.47 -25.04 -10.13
C ILE A 303 -1.90 -24.67 -8.75
N ALA A 304 -2.01 -25.58 -7.78
CA ALA A 304 -1.48 -25.42 -6.42
C ALA A 304 0.00 -25.06 -6.38
N ARG A 305 0.77 -25.61 -7.33
CA ARG A 305 2.19 -25.39 -7.47
C ARG A 305 2.56 -23.92 -7.75
N LEU A 306 1.66 -23.12 -8.33
CA LEU A 306 1.93 -21.69 -8.60
C LEU A 306 2.39 -20.92 -7.34
N LYS A 307 2.09 -21.43 -6.13
CA LYS A 307 2.65 -20.96 -4.85
C LYS A 307 4.18 -20.89 -4.78
N LEU A 308 4.87 -21.72 -5.58
CA LEU A 308 6.32 -21.89 -5.55
C LEU A 308 7.05 -20.93 -6.49
N ASP A 309 6.39 -20.51 -7.57
CA ASP A 309 7.00 -19.72 -8.63
C ASP A 309 6.97 -18.20 -8.35
N GLY A 310 6.59 -17.82 -7.13
CA GLY A 310 6.89 -16.51 -6.60
C GLY A 310 5.95 -16.13 -5.46
N LYS A 311 6.56 -15.87 -4.29
CA LYS A 311 6.17 -14.68 -3.52
C LYS A 311 6.43 -13.49 -4.44
N ALA A 312 5.53 -13.23 -5.39
CA ALA A 312 5.49 -11.90 -5.97
C ALA A 312 5.26 -10.99 -4.76
N GLU A 313 6.23 -10.15 -4.43
CA GLU A 313 6.06 -9.08 -3.46
C GLU A 313 5.03 -8.10 -4.05
N LEU A 314 3.77 -8.52 -4.04
CA LEU A 314 2.65 -7.65 -4.33
C LEU A 314 2.65 -6.66 -3.17
N HIS A 315 2.98 -5.41 -3.53
CA HIS A 315 3.00 -4.27 -2.62
C HIS A 315 1.79 -4.29 -1.68
N ASP A 316 1.99 -4.00 -0.40
CA ASP A 316 0.97 -4.18 0.65
C ASP A 316 -0.36 -3.44 0.37
N THR A 317 -0.33 -2.43 -0.49
CA THR A 317 -1.54 -1.72 -0.99
C THR A 317 -2.49 -2.60 -1.81
N TYR A 318 -2.05 -3.78 -2.24
CA TYR A 318 -2.85 -4.74 -2.99
C TYR A 318 -3.45 -5.84 -2.12
N LYS A 319 -3.05 -5.94 -0.85
CA LYS A 319 -3.55 -6.98 0.06
C LYS A 319 -4.96 -6.63 0.57
N PRO A 320 -5.79 -7.64 0.86
CA PRO A 320 -7.14 -7.41 1.35
C PRO A 320 -7.14 -6.63 2.67
N ASP A 321 -8.22 -5.90 2.92
CA ASP A 321 -8.47 -5.38 4.26
C ASP A 321 -8.68 -6.57 5.21
N LEU A 322 -7.60 -6.92 5.89
CA LEU A 322 -7.55 -8.00 6.87
C LEU A 322 -8.60 -7.79 7.96
N THR A 323 -8.97 -6.55 8.28
CA THR A 323 -9.97 -6.22 9.30
C THR A 323 -11.37 -6.56 8.82
N LEU A 324 -11.79 -6.06 7.65
CA LEU A 324 -13.09 -6.40 7.05
C LEU A 324 -13.22 -7.91 6.82
N MET A 325 -12.18 -8.56 6.28
CA MET A 325 -12.19 -10.01 6.07
C MET A 325 -12.28 -10.77 7.40
N ARG A 326 -11.53 -10.36 8.44
CA ARG A 326 -11.66 -10.89 9.80
C ARG A 326 -13.09 -10.79 10.30
N THR A 327 -13.74 -9.63 10.14
CA THR A 327 -15.12 -9.42 10.56
C THR A 327 -16.12 -10.30 9.80
N LEU A 328 -15.98 -10.43 8.48
CA LEU A 328 -16.87 -11.27 7.66
C LEU A 328 -16.74 -12.75 8.00
N ILE A 329 -15.52 -13.20 8.30
CA ILE A 329 -15.23 -14.56 8.70
C ILE A 329 -15.70 -14.82 10.14
N ALA A 330 -15.45 -13.90 11.07
CA ALA A 330 -15.97 -14.01 12.43
C ALA A 330 -17.50 -14.14 12.42
N ARG A 331 -18.21 -13.35 11.59
CA ARG A 331 -19.65 -13.49 11.39
C ARG A 331 -20.04 -14.84 10.79
N LYS A 332 -19.30 -15.36 9.81
CA LYS A 332 -19.54 -16.72 9.26
C LYS A 332 -19.34 -17.81 10.30
N LEU A 333 -18.29 -17.69 11.11
CA LEU A 333 -18.00 -18.63 12.18
C LEU A 333 -19.10 -18.58 13.24
N GLU A 334 -19.52 -17.38 13.64
CA GLU A 334 -20.65 -17.18 14.55
C GLU A 334 -21.95 -17.77 13.99
N PHE A 335 -22.24 -17.56 12.70
CA PHE A 335 -23.39 -18.16 12.04
C PHE A 335 -23.31 -19.68 11.98
N ALA A 336 -22.14 -20.24 11.67
CA ALA A 336 -21.91 -21.67 11.68
C ALA A 336 -22.07 -22.27 13.10
N ALA A 337 -21.66 -21.54 14.15
CA ALA A 337 -21.86 -21.94 15.54
C ALA A 337 -23.32 -21.91 15.99
N ARG A 338 -24.14 -21.00 15.42
CA ARG A 338 -25.57 -20.85 15.73
C ARG A 338 -26.44 -21.90 15.04
N LYS A 339 -26.03 -22.42 13.88
CA LYS A 339 -26.65 -23.62 13.31
C LYS A 339 -26.33 -24.80 14.22
N THR A 340 -27.34 -25.47 14.75
CA THR A 340 -27.17 -26.77 15.39
C THR A 340 -26.38 -27.66 14.45
N PHE A 341 -25.15 -28.01 14.84
CA PHE A 341 -24.36 -28.96 14.07
C PHE A 341 -25.12 -30.28 14.04
N ASN A 342 -25.50 -30.75 12.85
CA ASN A 342 -26.14 -32.06 12.70
C ASN A 342 -25.20 -33.20 13.12
N ASP A 343 -23.90 -32.95 13.10
CA ASP A 343 -22.83 -33.83 13.57
C ASP A 343 -22.10 -33.18 14.77
N GLU A 344 -22.20 -33.79 15.96
CA GLU A 344 -21.46 -33.33 17.14
C GLU A 344 -19.94 -33.28 16.91
N ALA A 345 -19.39 -34.12 16.03
CA ALA A 345 -17.97 -34.09 15.69
C ALA A 345 -17.62 -32.82 14.91
N GLU A 346 -18.51 -32.29 14.07
CA GLU A 346 -18.35 -31.02 13.36
C GLU A 346 -18.38 -29.83 14.34
N GLY A 347 -19.31 -29.86 15.29
CA GLY A 347 -19.38 -28.84 16.37
C GLY A 347 -18.16 -28.83 17.29
N ARG A 348 -17.64 -30.02 17.64
CA ARG A 348 -16.38 -30.12 18.41
C ARG A 348 -15.18 -29.62 17.61
N ARG A 349 -15.13 -29.84 16.29
CA ARG A 349 -14.06 -29.33 15.42
C ARG A 349 -14.07 -27.80 15.34
N PHE A 350 -15.26 -27.21 15.24
CA PHE A 350 -15.42 -25.76 15.25
C PHE A 350 -14.76 -25.12 16.48
N LEU A 351 -15.01 -25.69 17.67
CA LEU A 351 -14.47 -25.19 18.94
C LEU A 351 -12.94 -25.37 19.08
N MET A 352 -12.33 -26.26 18.28
CA MET A 352 -10.88 -26.55 18.34
C MET A 352 -10.04 -25.66 17.40
N VAL A 353 -10.62 -25.05 16.37
CA VAL A 353 -9.88 -24.17 15.46
C VAL A 353 -9.69 -22.80 16.12
N SER A 354 -8.45 -22.47 16.49
CA SER A 354 -8.15 -21.12 16.99
C SER A 354 -8.31 -20.06 15.90
N ASP A 355 -8.78 -18.87 16.26
CA ASP A 355 -8.84 -17.70 15.37
C ASP A 355 -7.51 -17.47 14.63
N LYS A 356 -6.39 -17.65 15.34
CA LYS A 356 -5.05 -17.51 14.75
C LYS A 356 -4.80 -18.50 13.60
N GLN A 357 -5.26 -19.74 13.73
CA GLN A 357 -5.09 -20.76 12.71
C GLN A 357 -6.00 -20.52 11.51
N ALA A 358 -7.27 -20.14 11.74
CA ALA A 358 -8.19 -19.77 10.67
C ALA A 358 -7.63 -18.59 9.85
N LEU A 359 -7.16 -17.54 10.54
CA LEU A 359 -6.59 -16.36 9.90
C LEU A 359 -5.34 -16.67 9.09
N ALA A 360 -4.41 -17.48 9.61
CA ALA A 360 -3.22 -17.87 8.87
C ALA A 360 -3.55 -18.66 7.59
N ARG A 361 -4.57 -19.53 7.61
CA ARG A 361 -5.02 -20.27 6.42
C ARG A 361 -5.62 -19.33 5.37
N LEU A 362 -6.37 -18.32 5.81
CA LEU A 362 -7.00 -17.34 4.94
C LEU A 362 -6.01 -16.36 4.32
N GLU A 363 -5.06 -15.85 5.10
CA GLU A 363 -3.96 -15.03 4.60
C GLU A 363 -3.24 -15.75 3.45
N ARG A 364 -2.97 -17.05 3.65
CA ARG A 364 -2.34 -17.89 2.64
C ARG A 364 -3.22 -18.11 1.39
N LEU A 365 -4.53 -18.30 1.56
CA LEU A 365 -5.49 -18.38 0.44
C LEU A 365 -5.46 -17.08 -0.39
N PHE A 366 -5.43 -15.92 0.27
CA PHE A 366 -5.41 -14.62 -0.42
C PHE A 366 -4.09 -14.41 -1.18
N ASP A 367 -2.96 -14.69 -0.56
CA ASP A 367 -1.66 -14.60 -1.25
C ASP A 367 -1.65 -15.43 -2.55
N LEU A 368 -2.24 -16.64 -2.51
CA LEU A 368 -2.36 -17.51 -3.69
C LEU A 368 -3.36 -17.00 -4.72
N LEU A 369 -4.54 -16.54 -4.29
CA LEU A 369 -5.56 -16.00 -5.21
C LEU A 369 -4.98 -14.84 -6.03
N TRP A 370 -4.16 -13.99 -5.41
CA TRP A 370 -3.58 -12.81 -6.07
C TRP A 370 -2.45 -13.19 -7.03
N ALA A 371 -1.62 -14.16 -6.64
CA ALA A 371 -0.59 -14.70 -7.51
C ALA A 371 -1.21 -15.33 -8.77
N ILE A 372 -2.23 -16.18 -8.58
CA ILE A 372 -2.91 -16.87 -9.69
C ILE A 372 -3.65 -15.87 -10.56
N ASN A 373 -4.40 -14.93 -9.97
CA ASN A 373 -5.09 -13.88 -10.73
C ASN A 373 -4.09 -12.98 -11.49
N GLY A 374 -2.94 -12.68 -10.90
CA GLY A 374 -1.90 -11.89 -11.55
C GLY A 374 -1.35 -12.59 -12.78
N LYS A 375 -1.10 -13.90 -12.68
CA LYS A 375 -0.69 -14.72 -13.82
C LYS A 375 -1.77 -14.86 -14.87
N PHE A 376 -3.03 -14.96 -14.45
CA PHE A 376 -4.16 -14.93 -15.37
C PHE A 376 -4.19 -13.61 -16.17
N LEU A 377 -4.15 -12.46 -15.48
CA LEU A 377 -4.16 -11.13 -16.08
C LEU A 377 -2.97 -10.93 -17.04
N GLU A 378 -1.76 -11.31 -16.63
CA GLU A 378 -0.57 -11.30 -17.47
C GLU A 378 -0.78 -12.14 -18.75
N SER A 379 -1.38 -13.32 -18.63
CA SER A 379 -1.62 -14.23 -19.76
C SER A 379 -2.64 -13.69 -20.78
N ILE A 380 -3.56 -12.82 -20.36
CA ILE A 380 -4.53 -12.16 -21.24
C ILE A 380 -4.10 -10.75 -21.67
N GLY A 381 -2.81 -10.42 -21.49
CA GLY A 381 -2.18 -9.21 -22.03
C GLY A 381 -2.13 -8.01 -21.08
N ALA A 382 -2.42 -8.17 -19.79
CA ALA A 382 -2.25 -7.07 -18.84
C ALA A 382 -0.76 -6.79 -18.57
N GLU A 383 -0.37 -5.52 -18.61
CA GLU A 383 0.98 -5.10 -18.23
C GLU A 383 1.15 -5.22 -16.71
N VAL A 384 2.07 -6.09 -16.28
CA VAL A 384 2.43 -6.27 -14.88
C VAL A 384 2.86 -4.93 -14.31
N SER A 385 2.30 -4.55 -13.15
CA SER A 385 2.49 -3.27 -12.44
C SER A 385 1.76 -2.03 -13.00
N GLY A 386 1.08 -2.13 -14.16
CA GLY A 386 0.30 -1.03 -14.75
C GLY A 386 -0.97 -0.67 -13.97
N GLN A 387 -1.52 0.53 -14.16
CA GLN A 387 -2.72 1.00 -13.45
C GLN A 387 -3.94 0.10 -13.71
N ARG A 388 -4.10 -0.40 -14.95
CA ARG A 388 -5.20 -1.31 -15.32
C ARG A 388 -5.11 -2.64 -14.58
N PHE A 389 -3.93 -3.27 -14.57
CA PHE A 389 -3.68 -4.50 -13.80
C PHE A 389 -4.07 -4.33 -12.32
N ARG A 390 -3.72 -3.21 -11.70
CA ARG A 390 -4.05 -2.92 -10.29
C ARG A 390 -5.56 -2.80 -10.07
N LYS A 391 -6.28 -2.15 -10.99
CA LYS A 391 -7.74 -2.02 -10.91
C LYS A 391 -8.41 -3.39 -10.99
N GLU A 392 -7.96 -4.26 -11.88
CA GLU A 392 -8.52 -5.61 -12.03
C GLU A 392 -8.27 -6.50 -10.81
N GLN A 393 -7.05 -6.48 -10.25
CA GLN A 393 -6.75 -7.17 -8.99
C GLN A 393 -7.70 -6.73 -7.86
N LYS A 394 -7.95 -5.42 -7.76
CA LYS A 394 -8.85 -4.86 -6.75
C LYS A 394 -10.32 -5.24 -6.97
N ARG A 395 -10.77 -5.38 -8.21
CA ARG A 395 -12.14 -5.84 -8.50
C ARG A 395 -12.37 -7.28 -8.06
N VAL A 396 -11.42 -8.19 -8.28
CA VAL A 396 -11.49 -9.57 -7.76
C VAL A 396 -11.59 -9.59 -6.24
N GLN A 397 -10.83 -8.72 -5.56
CA GLN A 397 -10.94 -8.58 -4.10
C GLN A 397 -12.35 -8.16 -3.66
N PHE A 398 -12.92 -7.12 -4.28
CA PHE A 398 -14.28 -6.68 -3.96
C PHE A 398 -15.32 -7.75 -4.27
N TYR A 399 -15.12 -8.53 -5.33
CA TYR A 399 -15.99 -9.65 -5.64
C TYR A 399 -15.95 -10.75 -4.58
N LEU A 400 -14.75 -11.07 -4.06
CA LEU A 400 -14.62 -12.00 -2.94
C LEU A 400 -15.39 -11.50 -1.71
N GLN A 401 -15.22 -10.21 -1.36
CA GLN A 401 -15.95 -9.59 -0.24
C GLN A 401 -17.46 -9.60 -0.45
N PHE A 402 -17.92 -9.38 -1.68
CA PHE A 402 -19.33 -9.48 -2.08
C PHE A 402 -19.90 -10.86 -1.80
N MET A 403 -19.21 -11.93 -2.22
CA MET A 403 -19.68 -13.30 -1.97
C MET A 403 -19.84 -13.57 -0.47
N PHE A 404 -18.90 -13.13 0.35
CA PHE A 404 -19.00 -13.27 1.81
C PHE A 404 -20.14 -12.45 2.42
N LEU A 405 -20.34 -11.21 1.96
CA LEU A 405 -21.38 -10.32 2.47
C LEU A 405 -22.77 -10.80 2.10
N GLU A 406 -23.00 -11.13 0.83
CA GLU A 406 -24.30 -11.59 0.37
C GLU A 406 -24.69 -12.89 1.04
N GLU A 407 -23.80 -13.87 1.17
CA GLU A 407 -24.10 -15.14 1.85
C GLU A 407 -24.45 -14.99 3.34
N ASN A 408 -24.01 -13.92 3.99
CA ASN A 408 -24.22 -13.66 5.42
C ASN A 408 -25.50 -12.87 5.74
N ASN A 409 -26.26 -12.39 4.75
CA ASN A 409 -27.51 -11.67 5.02
C ASN A 409 -28.62 -12.64 5.46
N ASP A 410 -29.05 -12.50 6.73
CA ASP A 410 -30.03 -13.35 7.43
C ASP A 410 -31.50 -13.16 6.98
N GLU A 411 -31.81 -12.14 6.19
CA GLU A 411 -33.17 -11.94 5.67
C GLU A 411 -33.47 -12.97 4.58
N SER A 412 -34.04 -14.10 5.00
CA SER A 412 -34.68 -15.11 4.13
C SER A 412 -33.76 -15.72 3.08
N GLY A 413 -32.54 -16.12 3.45
CA GLY A 413 -31.63 -16.87 2.57
C GLY A 413 -31.19 -16.02 1.38
N SER A 414 -29.95 -15.54 1.41
CA SER A 414 -29.47 -14.61 0.39
C SER A 414 -29.81 -15.04 -1.03
N ARG A 415 -30.17 -14.07 -1.89
CA ARG A 415 -30.49 -14.31 -3.31
C ARG A 415 -29.39 -15.12 -4.01
N LEU A 416 -28.13 -14.89 -3.62
CA LEU A 416 -27.00 -15.66 -4.09
C LEU A 416 -27.08 -17.13 -3.67
N ARG A 417 -27.30 -17.40 -2.38
CA ARG A 417 -27.40 -18.78 -1.88
C ARG A 417 -28.59 -19.51 -2.50
N GLN A 418 -29.75 -18.87 -2.61
CA GLN A 418 -30.91 -19.42 -3.31
C GLN A 418 -30.60 -19.72 -4.78
N PHE A 419 -29.94 -18.80 -5.49
CA PHE A 419 -29.52 -19.01 -6.88
C PHE A 419 -28.57 -20.20 -7.01
N LEU A 420 -27.55 -20.30 -6.14
CA LEU A 420 -26.59 -21.41 -6.16
C LEU A 420 -27.26 -22.74 -5.83
N ASP A 421 -28.14 -22.78 -4.82
CA ASP A 421 -28.87 -23.98 -4.42
C ASP A 421 -29.85 -24.46 -5.49
N GLN A 422 -30.59 -23.55 -6.15
CA GLN A 422 -31.46 -23.88 -7.28
C GLN A 422 -30.69 -24.44 -8.47
N ASN A 423 -29.54 -23.85 -8.80
CA ASN A 423 -28.73 -24.27 -9.94
C ASN A 423 -27.82 -25.47 -9.64
N ARG A 424 -27.78 -25.94 -8.39
CA ARG A 424 -27.03 -27.11 -7.93
C ARG A 424 -27.55 -28.42 -8.54
N GLY A 425 -28.86 -28.48 -8.80
CA GLY A 425 -29.53 -29.63 -9.43
C GLY A 425 -29.66 -29.56 -10.96
N ALA A 426 -29.29 -28.43 -11.58
CA ALA A 426 -29.48 -28.15 -13.01
C ALA A 426 -28.17 -28.25 -13.82
N ALA A 427 -27.25 -29.14 -13.42
CA ALA A 427 -26.06 -29.42 -14.21
C ALA A 427 -26.50 -29.90 -15.62
N PRO A 428 -25.84 -29.43 -16.71
CA PRO A 428 -26.31 -29.72 -18.06
C PRO A 428 -26.39 -31.23 -18.31
N GLU A 429 -27.54 -31.68 -18.82
CA GLU A 429 -27.85 -33.06 -19.22
C GLU A 429 -26.81 -33.69 -20.16
N ALA A 430 -25.98 -32.86 -20.83
CA ALA A 430 -24.84 -33.29 -21.63
C ALA A 430 -23.72 -33.99 -20.82
N LEU A 431 -23.66 -33.83 -19.49
CA LEU A 431 -22.68 -34.47 -18.61
C LEU A 431 -23.15 -35.82 -18.05
N HIS A 432 -24.39 -36.22 -18.30
CA HIS A 432 -25.06 -37.32 -17.58
C HIS A 432 -25.29 -38.61 -18.38
N GLN A 433 -24.80 -38.72 -19.62
CA GLN A 433 -25.14 -39.87 -20.46
C GLN A 433 -24.56 -41.23 -19.99
N ASN A 434 -23.68 -41.30 -18.99
CA ASN A 434 -23.06 -42.57 -18.56
C ASN A 434 -22.85 -42.71 -17.04
N ARG A 435 -23.86 -42.48 -16.18
CA ARG A 435 -23.70 -42.79 -14.74
C ARG A 435 -24.89 -43.47 -14.08
N THR A 436 -24.59 -44.60 -13.45
CA THR A 436 -25.42 -45.34 -12.50
C THR A 436 -25.67 -44.53 -11.22
N SER A 437 -26.85 -44.71 -10.66
CA SER A 437 -27.64 -43.81 -9.81
C SER A 437 -27.15 -43.55 -8.37
N THR A 438 -25.88 -43.70 -8.02
CA THR A 438 -25.46 -43.77 -6.60
C THR A 438 -24.36 -42.84 -6.12
N SER A 439 -23.88 -41.88 -6.92
CA SER A 439 -23.05 -40.78 -6.38
C SER A 439 -23.31 -39.47 -7.13
N LYS A 440 -24.30 -38.71 -6.67
CA LYS A 440 -24.44 -37.29 -7.04
C LYS A 440 -23.40 -36.51 -6.24
N SER A 441 -22.19 -36.36 -6.79
CA SER A 441 -21.21 -35.43 -6.22
C SER A 441 -21.76 -34.01 -6.42
N LEU A 442 -21.89 -33.28 -5.31
CA LEU A 442 -22.65 -32.03 -5.24
C LEU A 442 -21.66 -30.87 -5.33
N TYR A 443 -21.79 -30.05 -6.37
CA TYR A 443 -20.97 -28.84 -6.56
C TYR A 443 -20.83 -28.03 -5.26
N LYS A 444 -19.56 -27.77 -4.88
CA LYS A 444 -19.21 -26.94 -3.71
C LYS A 444 -19.02 -25.47 -4.12
N THR A 445 -19.67 -24.59 -3.38
CA THR A 445 -19.52 -23.14 -3.50
C THR A 445 -18.16 -22.68 -2.94
N PRO A 446 -17.65 -21.49 -3.35
CA PRO A 446 -16.43 -20.93 -2.75
C PRO A 446 -16.49 -20.85 -1.23
N SER A 447 -17.67 -20.57 -0.69
CA SER A 447 -17.95 -20.53 0.75
C SER A 447 -17.71 -21.86 1.46
N GLU A 448 -18.26 -22.94 0.91
CA GLU A 448 -18.14 -24.27 1.48
C GLU A 448 -16.69 -24.75 1.42
N LEU A 449 -15.99 -24.47 0.32
CA LEU A 449 -14.56 -24.78 0.19
C LEU A 449 -13.69 -23.98 1.17
N ILE A 450 -14.08 -22.74 1.50
CA ILE A 450 -13.39 -21.94 2.52
C ILE A 450 -13.65 -22.50 3.92
N MET A 451 -14.87 -22.97 4.21
CA MET A 451 -15.15 -23.63 5.48
C MET A 451 -14.39 -24.96 5.61
N GLU A 452 -14.34 -25.74 4.54
CA GLU A 452 -13.52 -26.96 4.46
C GLU A 452 -12.04 -26.66 4.72
N LEU A 453 -11.53 -25.57 4.14
CA LEU A 453 -10.17 -25.09 4.41
C LEU A 453 -9.96 -24.71 5.88
N ILE A 454 -10.91 -24.01 6.50
CA ILE A 454 -10.80 -23.57 7.90
C ILE A 454 -10.86 -24.76 8.86
N PHE A 455 -11.69 -25.77 8.59
CA PHE A 455 -11.86 -26.94 9.46
C PHE A 455 -10.98 -28.15 9.10
N LEU A 456 -10.09 -28.01 8.12
CA LEU A 456 -9.16 -29.09 7.74
C LEU A 456 -8.36 -29.58 8.97
N LYS A 457 -8.49 -30.88 9.27
CA LYS A 457 -7.94 -31.54 10.47
C LYS A 457 -6.44 -31.81 10.35
N GLU A 458 -6.06 -32.49 9.27
CA GLU A 458 -4.68 -32.92 8.99
C GLU A 458 -4.30 -32.37 7.62
N ASN A 459 -3.12 -31.77 7.51
CA ASN A 459 -2.63 -31.30 6.23
C ASN A 459 -1.73 -32.38 5.62
N LYS A 460 -2.35 -33.39 5.02
CA LYS A 460 -1.64 -34.56 4.49
C LYS A 460 -0.87 -34.19 3.22
N VAL A 461 0.27 -34.83 3.02
CA VAL A 461 0.99 -34.76 1.75
C VAL A 461 0.22 -35.58 0.72
N ILE A 462 -0.15 -34.96 -0.39
CA ILE A 462 -0.87 -35.63 -1.49
C ILE A 462 0.10 -35.91 -2.65
N TYR A 463 0.91 -34.92 -3.03
CA TYR A 463 1.86 -35.08 -4.14
C TYR A 463 3.25 -34.54 -3.81
N GLN A 464 4.26 -35.10 -4.46
CA GLN A 464 5.61 -34.53 -4.52
C GLN A 464 5.97 -34.23 -5.97
N VAL A 465 6.20 -32.96 -6.27
CA VAL A 465 6.60 -32.50 -7.60
C VAL A 465 8.11 -32.35 -7.64
N LYS A 466 8.80 -33.17 -8.44
CA LYS A 466 10.24 -33.01 -8.69
C LYS A 466 10.44 -31.84 -9.65
N ARG A 467 11.41 -30.95 -9.38
CA ARG A 467 11.78 -29.87 -10.31
C ARG A 467 12.80 -30.44 -11.31
N THR A 468 12.62 -30.20 -12.61
CA THR A 468 13.56 -30.60 -13.66
C THR A 468 14.96 -29.99 -13.44
N GLU A 469 15.97 -30.72 -13.91
CA GLU A 469 17.30 -30.94 -13.33
C GLU A 469 18.28 -29.75 -13.24
N MET A 470 17.92 -28.53 -13.64
CA MET A 470 18.96 -27.50 -13.83
C MET A 470 19.43 -26.76 -12.58
N HIS A 471 18.67 -26.68 -11.47
CA HIS A 471 19.16 -26.04 -10.24
C HIS A 471 18.69 -26.75 -8.97
N ARG A 472 19.63 -27.50 -8.33
CA ARG A 472 19.55 -28.09 -6.97
C ARG A 472 18.15 -28.56 -6.52
N GLY A 473 17.74 -29.75 -6.97
CA GLY A 473 17.08 -30.79 -6.16
C GLY A 473 15.98 -30.45 -5.14
N ARG A 474 15.22 -29.36 -5.29
CA ARG A 474 14.09 -29.07 -4.40
C ARG A 474 12.81 -29.69 -4.96
N SER A 475 12.43 -30.86 -4.44
CA SER A 475 11.08 -31.39 -4.60
C SER A 475 10.10 -30.51 -3.84
N ALA A 476 8.98 -30.16 -4.47
CA ALA A 476 7.94 -29.39 -3.82
C ALA A 476 6.79 -30.30 -3.39
N THR A 477 6.43 -30.19 -2.12
CA THR A 477 5.36 -30.98 -1.52
C THR A 477 4.04 -30.23 -1.66
N ILE A 478 3.06 -30.88 -2.27
CA ILE A 478 1.67 -30.42 -2.36
C ILE A 478 0.87 -31.16 -1.29
N PHE A 479 0.24 -30.37 -0.43
CA PHE A 479 -0.60 -30.86 0.64
C PHE A 479 -2.08 -30.71 0.29
N GLU A 480 -2.94 -31.41 1.02
CA GLU A 480 -4.41 -31.36 0.88
C GLU A 480 -4.95 -29.92 0.95
N MET A 481 -4.42 -29.12 1.88
CA MET A 481 -4.75 -27.70 1.99
C MET A 481 -4.51 -26.93 0.70
N ASP A 482 -3.45 -27.26 -0.05
CA ASP A 482 -3.12 -26.57 -1.29
C ASP A 482 -4.10 -26.91 -2.42
N LEU A 483 -4.64 -28.13 -2.43
CA LEU A 483 -5.68 -28.54 -3.38
C LEU A 483 -7.00 -27.82 -3.08
N ILE A 484 -7.41 -27.77 -1.82
CA ILE A 484 -8.61 -27.03 -1.40
C ILE A 484 -8.47 -25.54 -1.76
N MET A 485 -7.32 -24.92 -1.47
CA MET A 485 -7.06 -23.54 -1.86
C MET A 485 -7.17 -23.33 -3.38
N SER A 486 -6.63 -24.25 -4.18
CA SER A 486 -6.69 -24.16 -5.64
C SER A 486 -8.12 -24.27 -6.16
N LYS A 487 -8.91 -25.23 -5.65
CA LYS A 487 -10.34 -25.37 -5.97
C LYS A 487 -11.10 -24.08 -5.63
N THR A 488 -10.88 -23.53 -4.43
CA THR A 488 -11.47 -22.27 -3.99
C THR A 488 -11.12 -21.11 -4.93
N ILE A 489 -9.85 -20.96 -5.31
CA ILE A 489 -9.36 -19.86 -6.13
C ILE A 489 -9.96 -19.90 -7.52
N VAL A 490 -9.94 -21.06 -8.17
CA VAL A 490 -10.52 -21.20 -9.52
C VAL A 490 -12.02 -20.90 -9.48
N ALA A 491 -12.72 -21.23 -8.38
CA ALA A 491 -14.15 -20.97 -8.25
C ALA A 491 -14.43 -19.48 -8.14
N ILE A 492 -13.68 -18.78 -7.28
CA ILE A 492 -13.78 -17.32 -7.12
C ILE A 492 -13.53 -16.61 -8.47
N LEU A 493 -12.43 -16.97 -9.16
CA LEU A 493 -12.05 -16.34 -10.43
C LEU A 493 -13.04 -16.67 -11.55
N GLY A 494 -13.47 -17.93 -11.66
CA GLY A 494 -14.43 -18.36 -12.67
C GLY A 494 -15.75 -17.64 -12.53
N PHE A 495 -16.28 -17.55 -11.31
CA PHE A 495 -17.48 -16.78 -11.03
C PHE A 495 -17.32 -15.29 -11.34
N TYR A 496 -16.21 -14.67 -10.90
CA TYR A 496 -15.96 -13.25 -11.14
C TYR A 496 -15.91 -12.92 -12.63
N TYR A 497 -14.98 -13.53 -13.36
CA TYR A 497 -14.72 -13.17 -14.76
C TYR A 497 -15.92 -13.50 -15.65
N LYS A 498 -16.64 -14.61 -15.39
CA LYS A 498 -17.84 -15.00 -16.14
C LYS A 498 -19.00 -14.02 -15.97
N ASN A 499 -19.17 -13.47 -14.76
CA ASN A 499 -20.30 -12.60 -14.44
C ASN A 499 -20.02 -11.12 -14.68
N GLU A 500 -18.79 -10.67 -14.49
CA GLU A 500 -18.41 -9.27 -14.74
C GLU A 500 -18.50 -8.93 -16.23
N ASN A 501 -18.09 -9.84 -17.12
CA ASN A 501 -18.22 -9.67 -18.56
C ASN A 501 -18.38 -11.00 -19.29
N HIS A 502 -19.63 -11.43 -19.46
CA HIS A 502 -19.96 -12.71 -20.08
C HIS A 502 -19.61 -12.76 -21.59
N GLU A 503 -19.59 -11.61 -22.28
CA GLU A 503 -19.18 -11.57 -23.70
C GLU A 503 -17.69 -11.87 -23.84
N LYS A 504 -16.84 -11.23 -23.03
CA LYS A 504 -15.40 -11.52 -22.98
C LYS A 504 -15.12 -12.95 -22.52
N TRP A 505 -15.89 -13.43 -21.55
CA TRP A 505 -15.82 -14.82 -21.12
C TRP A 505 -16.07 -15.77 -22.28
N LYS A 506 -17.19 -15.63 -23.02
CA LYS A 506 -17.52 -16.50 -24.16
C LYS A 506 -16.52 -16.41 -25.31
N LEU A 507 -15.87 -15.25 -25.48
CA LEU A 507 -14.83 -15.07 -26.48
C LEU A 507 -13.58 -15.92 -26.16
N LEU A 508 -13.21 -16.02 -24.88
CA LEU A 508 -12.01 -16.75 -24.44
C LEU A 508 -12.30 -18.21 -24.05
N PHE A 509 -13.45 -18.47 -23.46
CA PHE A 509 -13.83 -19.75 -22.86
C PHE A 509 -15.21 -20.14 -23.36
N LYS A 510 -15.25 -21.17 -24.21
CA LYS A 510 -16.51 -21.72 -24.72
C LYS A 510 -17.26 -22.47 -23.61
N HIS A 511 -16.50 -23.18 -22.78
CA HIS A 511 -16.96 -23.93 -21.62
C HIS A 511 -16.18 -23.54 -20.36
N ASP A 512 -16.75 -23.75 -19.19
CA ASP A 512 -16.10 -23.41 -17.91
C ASP A 512 -14.81 -24.20 -17.68
N THR A 513 -14.74 -25.43 -18.21
CA THR A 513 -13.54 -26.27 -18.20
C THR A 513 -12.38 -25.70 -19.02
N ASP A 514 -12.64 -24.80 -19.98
CA ASP A 514 -11.58 -24.18 -20.77
C ASP A 514 -10.75 -23.21 -19.93
N MET A 515 -11.39 -22.48 -19.00
CA MET A 515 -10.70 -21.61 -18.05
C MET A 515 -9.82 -22.41 -17.09
N PHE A 516 -10.31 -23.56 -16.62
CA PHE A 516 -9.51 -24.48 -15.81
C PHE A 516 -8.28 -25.00 -16.58
N LYS A 517 -8.47 -25.52 -17.79
CA LYS A 517 -7.38 -25.97 -18.67
C LYS A 517 -6.38 -24.86 -18.96
N TRP A 518 -6.84 -23.62 -19.13
CA TRP A 518 -5.97 -22.46 -19.31
C TRP A 518 -5.06 -22.23 -18.11
N LEU A 519 -5.60 -22.27 -16.88
CA LEU A 519 -4.79 -22.11 -15.67
C LEU A 519 -3.76 -23.23 -15.50
N VAL A 520 -4.14 -24.48 -15.82
CA VAL A 520 -3.21 -25.62 -15.85
C VAL A 520 -2.11 -25.41 -16.90
N LYS A 521 -2.46 -24.96 -18.12
CA LYS A 521 -1.51 -24.66 -19.21
C LYS A 521 -0.56 -23.54 -18.81
N SER A 522 -1.05 -22.50 -18.15
CA SER A 522 -0.23 -21.40 -17.62
C SER A 522 0.76 -21.89 -16.57
N SER A 523 0.32 -22.75 -15.63
CA SER A 523 1.22 -23.33 -14.62
C SER A 523 2.28 -24.27 -15.21
N THR A 524 1.88 -25.16 -16.13
CA THR A 524 2.80 -26.09 -16.80
C THR A 524 3.80 -25.34 -17.68
N ARG A 525 3.41 -24.29 -18.39
CA ARG A 525 4.34 -23.42 -19.14
C ARG A 525 5.42 -22.81 -18.24
N LEU A 526 5.05 -22.32 -17.06
CA LEU A 526 6.02 -21.78 -16.08
C LEU A 526 6.96 -22.86 -15.53
N TYR A 527 6.51 -24.10 -15.45
CA TYR A 527 7.39 -25.21 -15.09
C TYR A 527 8.42 -25.53 -16.16
N TYR A 528 7.99 -25.61 -17.42
CA TYR A 528 8.85 -25.99 -18.54
C TYR A 528 9.58 -24.80 -19.18
N SER A 529 9.36 -23.56 -18.73
CA SER A 529 9.97 -22.34 -19.30
C SER A 529 11.48 -22.22 -19.08
N SER A 530 12.10 -23.14 -18.32
CA SER A 530 13.55 -23.34 -18.34
C SER A 530 14.07 -24.03 -19.61
N MET A 531 13.18 -24.43 -20.54
CA MET A 531 13.54 -24.98 -21.85
C MET A 531 13.62 -23.87 -22.93
N PRO A 532 14.66 -23.87 -23.78
CA PRO A 532 14.98 -22.76 -24.70
C PRO A 532 13.99 -22.54 -25.88
N TYR A 533 12.87 -23.25 -25.95
CA TYR A 533 11.93 -23.22 -27.09
C TYR A 533 10.58 -22.53 -26.81
N CYS A 534 10.33 -22.06 -25.60
CA CYS A 534 9.11 -21.31 -25.29
C CYS A 534 9.36 -19.81 -25.46
N ASN A 535 8.82 -19.19 -26.51
CA ASN A 535 8.86 -17.74 -26.75
C ASN A 535 7.66 -17.05 -26.06
N PRO A 536 7.78 -16.50 -24.83
CA PRO A 536 6.68 -15.82 -24.15
C PRO A 536 6.21 -14.53 -24.83
N GLY A 537 7.06 -13.93 -25.70
CA GLY A 537 6.79 -12.64 -26.33
C GLY A 537 5.62 -12.64 -27.32
N GLN A 538 5.43 -13.71 -28.10
CA GLN A 538 4.50 -13.72 -29.24
C GLN A 538 3.03 -13.80 -28.78
N THR A 539 2.69 -14.74 -27.90
CA THR A 539 1.34 -14.85 -27.31
C THR A 539 0.92 -13.62 -26.50
N SER A 540 1.88 -12.92 -25.87
CA SER A 540 1.58 -11.71 -25.08
C SER A 540 1.20 -10.51 -25.96
N SER A 541 1.65 -10.49 -27.22
CA SER A 541 1.39 -9.41 -28.16
C SER A 541 0.01 -9.55 -28.82
N GLU A 542 -0.36 -10.77 -29.18
CA GLU A 542 -1.69 -11.11 -29.72
C GLU A 542 -2.79 -10.87 -28.68
N MET A 543 -2.58 -11.29 -27.43
CA MET A 543 -3.53 -11.05 -26.34
C MET A 543 -3.69 -9.56 -26.02
N ARG A 544 -2.60 -8.78 -26.11
CA ARG A 544 -2.65 -7.31 -25.96
C ARG A 544 -3.46 -6.64 -27.06
N ALA A 545 -3.41 -7.16 -28.29
CA ALA A 545 -4.19 -6.63 -29.42
C ALA A 545 -5.71 -6.79 -29.22
N LEU A 546 -6.15 -7.79 -28.45
CA LEU A 546 -7.57 -8.00 -28.12
C LEU A 546 -8.12 -6.98 -27.11
N GLN A 547 -7.26 -6.18 -26.47
CA GLN A 547 -7.64 -5.14 -25.49
C GLN A 547 -8.65 -5.63 -24.44
N LEU A 548 -8.46 -6.86 -23.95
CA LEU A 548 -9.40 -7.50 -23.02
C LEU A 548 -9.53 -6.77 -21.67
N ILE A 549 -8.53 -5.96 -21.33
CA ILE A 549 -8.47 -5.19 -20.08
C ILE A 549 -8.65 -3.68 -20.36
N PRO A 550 -9.58 -2.98 -19.67
CA PRO A 550 -10.30 -3.41 -18.45
C PRO A 550 -11.39 -4.46 -18.66
N TRP A 551 -11.49 -5.46 -17.79
CA TRP A 551 -12.39 -6.61 -18.01
C TRP A 551 -13.86 -6.18 -18.00
N ALA A 552 -14.23 -5.29 -17.07
CA ALA A 552 -15.58 -4.78 -16.90
C ALA A 552 -16.13 -3.98 -18.10
N GLU A 553 -15.26 -3.49 -18.98
CA GLU A 553 -15.67 -2.69 -20.15
C GLU A 553 -16.13 -3.58 -21.30
N LYS A 554 -17.09 -3.08 -22.09
CA LYS A 554 -17.59 -3.79 -23.28
C LYS A 554 -16.48 -3.98 -24.31
N LEU A 555 -16.53 -5.08 -25.06
CA LEU A 555 -15.66 -5.30 -26.22
C LEU A 555 -16.02 -4.29 -27.32
N GLU A 556 -15.03 -3.57 -27.85
CA GLU A 556 -15.22 -2.72 -29.02
C GLU A 556 -15.63 -3.57 -30.24
N HIS A 557 -16.63 -3.10 -31.00
CA HIS A 557 -17.27 -3.85 -32.08
C HIS A 557 -16.31 -4.26 -33.21
N SER A 558 -15.19 -3.57 -33.39
CA SER A 558 -14.17 -3.82 -34.41
C SER A 558 -13.35 -5.11 -34.20
N ILE A 559 -13.31 -5.64 -32.97
CA ILE A 559 -12.50 -6.81 -32.60
C ILE A 559 -13.28 -8.14 -32.83
N LYS A 560 -14.62 -8.10 -32.91
CA LYS A 560 -15.49 -9.29 -33.01
C LYS A 560 -15.30 -10.09 -34.31
N THR A 561 -14.92 -9.46 -35.42
CA THR A 561 -14.82 -10.08 -36.76
C THR A 561 -13.44 -10.66 -37.08
N SER A 562 -12.36 -10.10 -36.54
CA SER A 562 -10.98 -10.52 -36.84
C SER A 562 -10.47 -11.64 -35.92
N SER A 563 -10.96 -11.70 -34.67
CA SER A 563 -10.37 -12.49 -33.59
C SER A 563 -10.88 -13.93 -33.49
N GLN A 564 -12.11 -14.20 -33.99
CA GLN A 564 -12.67 -15.57 -33.98
C GLN A 564 -11.85 -16.56 -34.82
N LYS A 565 -11.09 -16.08 -35.82
CA LYS A 565 -10.22 -16.93 -36.65
C LYS A 565 -8.84 -17.20 -36.02
N GLN A 566 -8.33 -16.33 -35.15
CA GLN A 566 -7.00 -16.47 -34.53
C GLN A 566 -7.01 -17.23 -33.20
N LEU A 567 -8.12 -17.19 -32.44
CA LEU A 567 -8.26 -17.89 -31.16
C LEU A 567 -8.38 -19.43 -31.28
N ILE A 568 -8.73 -19.95 -32.46
CA ILE A 568 -8.88 -21.40 -32.72
C ILE A 568 -7.52 -22.11 -32.86
N SER A 569 -6.41 -21.37 -33.02
CA SER A 569 -5.06 -21.93 -33.23
C SER A 569 -4.09 -21.81 -32.03
N LEU A 570 -4.55 -21.30 -30.87
CA LEU A 570 -3.74 -21.13 -29.63
C LEU A 570 -4.12 -22.14 -28.55
#